data_AF-A0A3P8K8I6-F1
#
_entry.id   AF-A0A3P8K8I6-F1
#
_cell.length_a   1.000
_cell.length_b   1.000
_cell.length_c   1.000
_cell.angle_alpha   90.00
_cell.angle_beta   90.00
_cell.angle_gamma   90.00
#
_symmetry.space_group_name_H-M   'P 1'
#
loop_
_entity.id
_entity.type
_entity.pdbx_description
1 polymer ?
#
loop_
_entity_poly.entity_id
_entity_poly.type
_entity_poly.pdbx_seq_one_letter_code
_entity_poly.pdbx_strand_id
1 'polypeptide(L)'
;MLSSLDNESKAKHHLKNVEDYQYLMKDSRRAFSTHSDPDGLSMLLESWQTLGLPQDEMDLCLRVVSAVLHLGNITFKSDNDKDNTFITNPFVAEIAASELGVDLTELTKVITMKLTVRIMLSFKSCTV
;
A
#
# COMPACT_ATOMS: atom_id res chain seq x y z
N MET A 1 -10.47 8.13 8.58
CA MET A 1 -9.78 6.81 8.60
C MET A 1 -8.45 6.85 9.36
N LEU A 2 -7.32 7.30 8.80
CA LEU A 2 -6.03 7.28 9.53
C LEU A 2 -5.96 8.25 10.73
N SER A 3 -6.82 9.27 10.75
CA SER A 3 -6.93 10.23 11.86
C SER A 3 -7.33 9.59 13.20
N SER A 4 -8.05 8.46 13.14
CA SER A 4 -8.64 7.77 14.30
C SER A 4 -7.64 6.89 15.08
N LEU A 5 -6.52 6.52 14.45
CA LEU A 5 -5.46 5.77 15.12
C LEU A 5 -4.72 6.65 16.13
N ASP A 6 -4.42 6.09 17.29
CA ASP A 6 -3.53 6.70 18.28
C ASP A 6 -2.10 6.83 17.72
N ASN A 7 -1.33 7.77 18.28
CA ASN A 7 0.01 8.06 17.80
C ASN A 7 0.98 6.89 18.00
N GLU A 8 0.71 5.99 18.96
CA GLU A 8 1.54 4.82 19.23
C GLU A 8 1.35 3.75 18.16
N SER A 9 0.09 3.41 17.81
CA SER A 9 -0.22 2.51 16.69
C SER A 9 0.24 3.07 15.34
N LYS A 10 0.15 4.39 15.15
CA LYS A 10 0.71 5.05 13.95
C LYS A 10 2.23 4.87 13.89
N ALA A 11 2.94 5.12 14.98
CA ALA A 11 4.38 4.95 15.04
C ALA A 11 4.79 3.48 14.83
N LYS A 12 4.04 2.53 15.41
CA LYS A 12 4.29 1.09 15.31
C LYS A 12 4.25 0.58 13.86
N HIS A 13 3.36 1.13 13.03
CA HIS A 13 3.18 0.73 11.64
C HIS A 13 3.75 1.73 10.64
N HIS A 14 4.59 2.67 11.07
CA HIS A 14 5.13 3.76 10.23
C HIS A 14 4.06 4.60 9.51
N LEU A 15 2.82 4.62 10.03
CA LEU A 15 1.71 5.32 9.41
C LEU A 15 1.80 6.83 9.65
N LYS A 16 1.71 7.61 8.56
CA LYS A 16 1.66 9.07 8.58
C LYS A 16 0.26 9.63 8.39
N ASN A 17 0.13 10.94 8.17
CA ASN A 17 -1.14 11.58 7.91
C ASN A 17 -1.71 11.15 6.55
N VAL A 18 -3.02 11.34 6.37
CA VAL A 18 -3.72 11.02 5.12
C VAL A 18 -3.09 11.75 3.92
N GLU A 19 -2.66 12.98 4.14
CA GLU A 19 -2.06 13.87 3.13
C GLU A 19 -0.70 13.36 2.61
N ASP A 20 0.00 12.55 3.41
CA ASP A 20 1.31 12.03 3.07
C ASP A 20 1.25 10.84 2.09
N TYR A 21 0.05 10.34 1.79
CA TYR A 21 -0.14 9.17 0.93
C TYR A 21 -0.80 9.51 -0.40
N GLN A 22 -0.08 9.24 -1.49
CA GLN A 22 -0.52 9.51 -2.85
C GLN A 22 -1.78 8.71 -3.21
N TYR A 23 -1.92 7.46 -2.73
CA TYR A 23 -3.13 6.66 -2.96
C TYR A 23 -4.39 7.24 -2.32
N LEU A 24 -4.26 8.03 -1.25
CA LEU A 24 -5.39 8.69 -0.60
C LEU A 24 -5.68 10.06 -1.24
N MET A 25 -4.64 10.76 -1.71
CA MET A 25 -4.76 12.12 -2.25
C MET A 25 -5.12 12.17 -3.74
N LYS A 26 -4.80 11.13 -4.53
CA LYS A 26 -4.92 11.15 -6.00
C LYS A 26 -6.37 11.24 -6.52
N ASP A 27 -7.37 10.96 -5.68
CA ASP A 27 -8.81 11.06 -6.03
C ASP A 27 -9.59 12.05 -5.14
N SER A 28 -8.88 12.98 -4.46
CA SER A 28 -9.47 14.02 -3.58
C SER A 28 -10.46 14.99 -4.26
N ARG A 29 -10.75 14.81 -5.55
CA ARG A 29 -11.88 15.43 -6.26
C ARG A 29 -13.23 14.72 -6.03
N ARG A 30 -13.26 13.65 -5.25
CA ARG A 30 -14.49 13.10 -4.67
C ARG A 30 -14.41 13.14 -3.16
N ALA A 31 -14.54 14.35 -2.61
CA ALA A 31 -15.19 14.48 -1.32
C ALA A 31 -16.59 13.85 -1.48
N PHE A 32 -16.76 12.60 -1.02
CA PHE A 32 -18.08 12.04 -0.79
C PHE A 32 -18.69 12.87 0.35
N SER A 33 -19.31 13.98 -0.04
CA SER A 33 -20.01 14.91 0.83
C SER A 33 -21.35 14.29 1.21
N THR A 34 -21.35 13.40 2.19
CA THR A 34 -22.55 13.08 3.02
C THR A 34 -22.17 12.45 4.35
N HIS A 35 -21.04 11.75 4.41
CA HIS A 35 -20.52 11.22 5.66
C HIS A 35 -19.08 11.70 5.83
N SER A 36 -18.90 12.71 6.69
CA SER A 36 -17.63 12.86 7.38
C SER A 36 -17.38 11.52 8.04
N ASP A 37 -16.32 10.83 7.65
CA ASP A 37 -16.01 9.45 8.05
C ASP A 37 -14.85 9.43 9.08
N PRO A 38 -14.91 10.20 10.19
CA PRO A 38 -13.83 10.21 11.17
C PRO A 38 -13.70 8.87 11.89
N ASP A 39 -14.71 7.98 11.83
CA ASP A 39 -14.80 6.82 12.73
C ASP A 39 -14.86 5.44 12.05
N GLY A 40 -14.76 5.35 10.72
CA GLY A 40 -14.83 4.04 10.03
C GLY A 40 -13.73 3.06 10.44
N LEU A 41 -12.53 3.55 10.75
CA LEU A 41 -11.42 2.70 11.19
C LEU A 41 -11.53 2.32 12.67
N SER A 42 -11.95 3.22 13.55
CA SER A 42 -12.21 2.89 14.96
C SER A 42 -13.33 1.86 15.08
N MET A 43 -14.44 2.04 14.36
CA MET A 43 -15.54 1.07 14.34
C MET A 43 -15.09 -0.31 13.84
N LEU A 44 -14.19 -0.37 12.86
CA LEU A 44 -13.62 -1.62 12.37
C LEU A 44 -12.76 -2.30 13.45
N LEU A 45 -11.88 -1.56 14.11
CA LEU A 45 -11.02 -2.07 15.18
C LEU A 45 -11.85 -2.57 16.37
N GLU A 46 -12.88 -1.82 16.78
CA GLU A 46 -13.83 -2.25 17.82
C GLU A 46 -14.60 -3.51 17.40
N SER A 47 -14.99 -3.62 16.13
CA SER A 47 -15.65 -4.81 15.60
C SER A 47 -14.73 -6.02 15.63
N TRP A 48 -13.46 -5.88 15.28
CA TRP A 48 -12.47 -6.96 15.36
C TRP A 48 -12.23 -7.41 16.80
N GLN A 49 -12.13 -6.47 17.75
CA GLN A 49 -12.03 -6.79 19.17
C GLN A 49 -13.29 -7.53 19.67
N THR A 50 -14.47 -7.08 19.25
CA THR A 50 -15.76 -7.71 19.62
C THR A 50 -15.88 -9.13 19.07
N LEU A 51 -15.34 -9.38 17.88
CA LEU A 51 -15.27 -10.71 17.26
C LEU A 51 -14.19 -11.61 17.88
N GLY A 52 -13.34 -11.07 18.76
CA GLY A 52 -12.27 -11.80 19.43
C GLY A 52 -11.07 -12.10 18.54
N LEU A 53 -10.81 -11.28 17.51
CA LEU A 53 -9.60 -11.42 16.70
C LEU A 53 -8.35 -11.19 17.57
N PRO A 54 -7.33 -12.05 17.46
CA PRO A 54 -6.05 -11.83 18.12
C PRO A 54 -5.44 -10.50 17.72
N GLN A 55 -4.79 -9.83 18.67
CA GLN A 55 -4.13 -8.54 18.42
C GLN A 55 -3.05 -8.65 17.35
N ASP A 56 -2.33 -9.78 17.29
CA ASP A 56 -1.32 -10.05 16.27
C ASP A 56 -1.91 -10.12 14.85
N GLU A 57 -3.14 -10.62 14.69
CA GLU A 57 -3.82 -10.68 13.39
C GLU A 57 -4.32 -9.29 12.96
N MET A 58 -4.83 -8.50 13.91
CA MET A 58 -5.21 -7.11 13.66
C MET A 58 -3.99 -6.27 13.27
N ASP A 59 -2.87 -6.44 13.99
CA ASP A 59 -1.59 -5.81 13.68
C ASP A 59 -1.12 -6.22 12.28
N LEU A 60 -1.20 -7.50 11.91
CA LEU A 60 -0.82 -7.98 10.58
C LEU A 60 -1.63 -7.29 9.48
N CYS A 61 -2.95 -7.15 9.66
CA CYS A 61 -3.80 -6.40 8.73
C CYS A 61 -3.34 -4.94 8.59
N LEU A 62 -3.03 -4.27 9.71
CA LEU A 62 -2.55 -2.88 9.70
C LEU A 62 -1.18 -2.74 9.04
N ARG A 63 -0.27 -3.70 9.23
CA ARG A 63 1.03 -3.76 8.54
C ARG A 63 0.85 -3.86 7.02
N VAL A 64 -0.05 -4.72 6.55
CA VAL A 64 -0.35 -4.84 5.11
C VAL A 64 -0.91 -3.53 4.55
N VAL A 65 -1.83 -2.89 5.27
CA VAL A 65 -2.37 -1.57 4.85
C VAL A 65 -1.26 -0.53 4.80
N SER A 66 -0.40 -0.46 5.82
CA SER A 66 0.74 0.46 5.83
C SER A 66 1.68 0.22 4.65
N ALA A 67 2.02 -1.03 4.37
CA ALA A 67 2.85 -1.38 3.23
C ALA A 67 2.24 -0.91 1.91
N VAL A 68 0.95 -1.16 1.67
CA VAL A 68 0.25 -0.73 0.44
C VAL A 68 0.28 0.80 0.30
N LEU A 69 0.09 1.53 1.39
CA LEU A 69 0.14 2.99 1.39
C LEU A 69 1.55 3.51 1.06
N HIS A 70 2.60 2.90 1.63
CA HIS A 70 3.99 3.24 1.33
C HIS A 70 4.38 2.86 -0.10
N LEU A 71 3.94 1.71 -0.61
CA LEU A 71 4.15 1.32 -2.01
C LEU A 71 3.58 2.36 -2.97
N GLY A 72 2.42 2.94 -2.66
CA GLY A 72 1.83 4.02 -3.44
C GLY A 72 2.63 5.32 -3.50
N ASN A 73 3.55 5.51 -2.56
CA ASN A 73 4.47 6.65 -2.50
C ASN A 73 5.82 6.38 -3.17
N ILE A 74 6.08 5.19 -3.68
CA ILE A 74 7.32 4.89 -4.40
C ILE A 74 7.32 5.61 -5.74
N THR A 75 8.39 6.35 -6.01
CA THR A 75 8.58 7.08 -7.25
C THR A 75 9.62 6.38 -8.12
N PHE A 76 9.24 6.16 -9.37
CA PHE A 76 10.04 5.48 -10.36
C PHE A 76 10.57 6.48 -11.39
N LYS A 77 11.82 6.32 -11.80
CA LYS A 77 12.44 7.06 -12.89
C LYS A 77 13.04 6.09 -13.89
N SER A 78 12.79 6.33 -15.17
CA SER A 78 13.39 5.57 -16.26
C SER A 78 14.51 6.35 -16.90
N ASP A 79 15.60 5.66 -17.21
CA ASP A 79 16.66 6.17 -18.07
C ASP A 79 16.30 5.83 -19.53
N ASN A 80 16.01 6.86 -20.34
CA ASN A 80 15.50 6.71 -21.71
C ASN A 80 16.46 5.94 -22.64
N ASP A 81 17.75 5.88 -22.31
CA ASP A 81 18.75 5.21 -23.15
C ASP A 81 18.94 3.71 -22.83
N LYS A 82 18.42 3.20 -21.70
CA LYS A 82 18.83 1.88 -21.19
C LYS A 82 17.69 0.93 -20.79
N ASP A 83 16.43 1.27 -21.05
CA ASP A 83 15.25 0.49 -20.62
C ASP A 83 15.27 0.13 -19.11
N ASN A 84 16.02 0.89 -18.31
CA ASN A 84 16.21 0.64 -16.90
C ASN A 84 15.35 1.62 -16.09
N THR A 85 14.55 1.08 -15.19
CA THR A 85 13.78 1.84 -14.20
C THR A 85 14.43 1.70 -12.83
N PHE A 86 14.49 2.78 -12.07
CA PHE A 86 15.01 2.78 -10.71
C PHE A 86 14.11 3.58 -9.78
N ILE A 87 14.19 3.25 -8.48
CA ILE A 87 13.46 3.93 -7.42
C ILE A 87 14.24 5.19 -7.02
N THR A 88 13.58 6.33 -6.95
CA THR A 88 14.21 7.61 -6.56
C THR A 88 14.20 7.85 -5.06
N ASN A 89 13.33 7.15 -4.30
CA ASN A 89 13.15 7.28 -2.87
C ASN A 89 13.26 5.93 -2.13
N PRO A 90 14.47 5.38 -1.94
CA PRO A 90 14.67 4.03 -1.40
C PRO A 90 14.14 3.84 0.02
N PHE A 91 14.12 4.90 0.84
CA PHE A 91 13.60 4.84 2.22
C PHE A 91 12.12 4.43 2.29
N VAL A 92 11.31 4.84 1.31
CA VAL A 92 9.89 4.46 1.26
C VAL A 92 9.74 2.98 0.89
N ALA A 93 10.61 2.48 0.01
CA ALA A 93 10.65 1.06 -0.33
C ALA A 93 11.13 0.19 0.84
N GLU A 94 12.05 0.70 1.67
CA GLU A 94 12.53 0.03 2.89
C GLU A 94 11.42 -0.13 3.92
N ILE A 95 10.62 0.92 4.17
CA ILE A 95 9.45 0.82 5.06
C ILE A 95 8.46 -0.22 4.51
N ALA A 96 8.11 -0.16 3.22
CA ALA A 96 7.20 -1.13 2.62
C ALA A 96 7.71 -2.58 2.72
N ALA A 97 9.01 -2.80 2.50
CA ALA A 97 9.64 -4.12 2.63
C ALA A 97 9.58 -4.64 4.08
N SER A 98 9.89 -3.79 5.05
CA SER A 98 9.84 -4.11 6.49
C SER A 98 8.42 -4.47 6.94
N GLU A 99 7.43 -3.68 6.54
CA GLU A 99 6.02 -3.94 6.89
C GLU A 99 5.52 -5.26 6.31
N LEU A 100 5.92 -5.61 5.07
CA LEU A 100 5.58 -6.88 4.42
C LEU A 100 6.44 -8.07 4.90
N GLY A 101 7.56 -7.82 5.57
CA GLY A 101 8.51 -8.86 5.95
C GLY A 101 9.24 -9.50 4.76
N VAL A 102 9.48 -8.73 3.69
CA VAL A 102 10.19 -9.18 2.48
C VAL A 102 11.56 -8.54 2.37
N ASP A 103 12.46 -9.13 1.58
CA ASP A 103 13.76 -8.55 1.32
C ASP A 103 13.65 -7.29 0.44
N LEU A 104 14.35 -6.22 0.83
CA LEU A 104 14.33 -4.94 0.10
C LEU A 104 14.92 -5.07 -1.31
N THR A 105 15.96 -5.87 -1.48
CA THR A 105 16.63 -6.06 -2.78
C THR A 105 15.70 -6.82 -3.73
N GLU A 106 15.07 -7.88 -3.24
CA GLU A 106 14.08 -8.65 -3.98
C GLU A 106 12.87 -7.80 -4.35
N LEU A 107 12.30 -7.05 -3.40
CA LEU A 107 11.20 -6.14 -3.65
C LEU A 107 11.56 -5.12 -4.73
N THR A 108 12.70 -4.42 -4.57
CA THR A 108 13.19 -3.40 -5.50
C THR A 108 13.37 -3.96 -6.90
N LYS A 109 13.94 -5.16 -7.01
CA LYS A 109 14.11 -5.85 -8.28
C LYS A 109 12.75 -6.16 -8.91
N VAL A 110 11.81 -6.74 -8.17
CA VAL A 110 10.50 -7.13 -8.72
C VAL A 110 9.72 -5.92 -9.21
N ILE A 111 9.75 -4.80 -8.49
CA ILE A 111 8.97 -3.60 -8.85
C ILE A 111 9.61 -2.72 -9.93
N THR A 112 10.92 -2.86 -10.18
CA THR A 112 11.61 -2.11 -11.25
C THR A 112 11.84 -2.94 -12.52
N MET A 113 11.83 -4.26 -12.41
CA MET A 113 12.04 -5.13 -13.56
C MET A 113 10.75 -5.29 -14.34
N LYS A 114 10.84 -5.13 -15.67
CA LYS A 114 9.74 -5.47 -16.56
C LYS A 114 9.55 -6.99 -16.55
N LEU A 115 8.56 -7.46 -15.79
CA LEU A 115 8.06 -8.82 -15.91
C LEU A 115 7.40 -8.94 -17.29
N THR A 116 8.17 -9.31 -18.30
CA THR A 116 7.60 -9.81 -19.56
C THR A 116 7.09 -11.22 -19.30
N VAL A 117 6.03 -11.34 -18.50
CA VAL A 117 5.19 -12.51 -18.57
C VAL A 117 4.54 -12.39 -19.94
N ARG A 118 5.04 -13.15 -20.93
CA ARG A 118 4.18 -13.57 -22.03
C ARG A 118 3.09 -14.39 -21.36
N ILE A 119 2.07 -13.73 -20.83
CA ILE A 119 0.81 -14.37 -20.58
C ILE A 119 0.40 -14.76 -21.99
N MET A 120 0.66 -16.01 -22.35
CA MET A 120 -0.03 -16.67 -23.44
C MET A 120 -1.49 -16.69 -23.02
N LEU A 121 -2.15 -15.54 -23.11
CA LEU A 121 -3.56 -15.45 -23.33
C LEU A 121 -3.72 -16.06 -24.72
N SER A 122 -3.76 -17.39 -24.76
CA SER A 122 -4.38 -18.14 -25.83
C SER A 122 -5.86 -17.74 -25.78
N PHE A 123 -6.17 -16.54 -26.29
CA PHE A 123 -7.46 -16.30 -26.89
C PHE A 123 -7.48 -17.23 -28.10
N LYS A 124 -7.90 -18.48 -27.87
CA LYS A 124 -8.59 -19.23 -28.90
C LYS A 124 -9.71 -18.32 -29.37
N SER A 125 -9.50 -17.67 -30.52
CA SER A 125 -10.59 -17.09 -31.28
C SER A 125 -11.48 -18.26 -31.66
N CYS A 126 -12.51 -18.48 -30.84
CA CYS A 126 -13.62 -19.33 -31.15
C CYS A 126 -14.74 -18.38 -31.54
N THR A 127 -14.85 -18.10 -32.84
CA THR A 127 -16.09 -17.58 -33.40
C THR A 127 -16.32 -18.28 -34.73
N VAL A 128 -17.34 -19.13 -34.66
CA VAL A 128 -18.17 -19.81 -35.66
C VAL A 128 -17.99 -19.39 -37.12
#